data_AF-A0A143X1S7-F1
#
_entry.id   AF-A0A143X1S7-F1
#
_cell.length_a   1.000
_cell.length_b   1.000
_cell.length_c   1.000
_cell.angle_alpha   90.00
_cell.angle_beta   90.00
_cell.angle_gamma   90.00
#
_symmetry.space_group_name_H-M   'P 1'
#
loop_
_entity.id
_entity.type
_entity.pdbx_description
1 polymer ?
#
loop_
_entity_poly.entity_id
_entity_poly.type
_entity_poly.pdbx_seq_one_letter_code
_entity_poly.pdbx_strand_id
1 'polypeptide(L)'
;MKAMIETVTGMTMTREINISDTPIHTIRAFYQEDATAASQIFSSERAIGQLMDGHIDEDRSAFELITIEGDSIRADWKTPLCNQPAIKEELARIEAEGETPTFVVSVSSLVA
;
A
#
# COMPACT_ATOMS: atom_id res chain seq x y z
N MET A 1 -0.38 -8.38 -9.79
CA MET A 1 1.00 -8.78 -9.46
C MET A 1 1.00 -9.17 -7.99
N LYS A 2 1.64 -10.27 -7.65
CA LYS A 2 1.70 -10.73 -6.26
C LYS A 2 2.67 -9.85 -5.46
N ALA A 3 2.24 -9.38 -4.31
CA ALA A 3 3.06 -8.61 -3.38
C ALA A 3 2.82 -9.04 -1.94
N MET A 4 3.81 -8.83 -1.08
CA MET A 4 3.68 -8.91 0.36
C MET A 4 3.27 -7.54 0.90
N ILE A 5 2.27 -7.50 1.77
CA ILE A 5 1.85 -6.31 2.50
C ILE A 5 2.27 -6.50 3.95
N GLU A 6 3.10 -5.61 4.46
CA GLU A 6 3.46 -5.51 5.86
C GLU A 6 2.68 -4.36 6.51
N THR A 7 1.97 -4.66 7.59
CA THR A 7 1.29 -3.64 8.39
C THR A 7 2.24 -3.06 9.43
N VAL A 8 1.91 -1.87 9.95
CA VAL A 8 2.67 -1.27 11.07
C VAL A 8 2.62 -2.08 12.37
N THR A 9 1.77 -3.11 12.45
CA THR A 9 1.73 -4.07 13.56
C THR A 9 2.66 -5.27 13.35
N GLY A 10 3.40 -5.32 12.24
CA GLY A 10 4.28 -6.43 11.85
C GLY A 10 3.55 -7.64 11.28
N MET A 11 2.25 -7.51 10.96
CA MET A 11 1.52 -8.58 10.28
C MET A 11 1.80 -8.53 8.79
N THR A 12 2.03 -9.70 8.19
CA THR A 12 2.24 -9.82 6.75
C THR A 12 1.07 -10.55 6.09
N MET A 13 0.68 -10.08 4.90
CA MET A 13 -0.32 -10.75 4.07
C MET A 13 0.07 -10.66 2.60
N THR A 14 -0.15 -11.74 1.87
CA THR A 14 0.04 -11.72 0.41
C THR A 14 -1.22 -11.21 -0.27
N ARG A 15 -1.07 -10.27 -1.21
CA ARG A 15 -2.16 -9.71 -2.01
C ARG A 15 -1.77 -9.58 -3.48
N GLU A 16 -2.78 -9.57 -4.35
CA GLU A 16 -2.60 -9.15 -5.73
C GLU A 16 -2.76 -7.63 -5.82
N ILE A 17 -1.76 -6.96 -6.38
CA ILE A 17 -1.78 -5.53 -6.68
C ILE A 17 -1.91 -5.34 -8.19
N ASN A 18 -2.85 -4.51 -8.60
CA ASN A 18 -2.86 -3.97 -9.96
C ASN A 18 -2.03 -2.67 -9.99
N ILE A 19 -0.88 -2.70 -10.65
CA ILE A 19 0.02 -1.53 -10.71
C ILE A 19 -0.57 -0.33 -11.46
N SER A 20 -1.67 -0.52 -12.19
CA SER A 20 -2.42 0.57 -12.84
C SER A 20 -3.33 1.32 -11.86
N ASP A 21 -3.49 0.81 -10.64
CA ASP A 21 -4.28 1.45 -9.59
C ASP A 21 -3.42 2.40 -8.75
N THR A 22 -4.07 3.40 -8.17
CA THR A 22 -3.46 4.26 -7.14
C THR A 22 -3.43 3.52 -5.80
N PRO A 23 -2.55 3.89 -4.86
CA PRO A 23 -2.57 3.34 -3.50
C PRO A 23 -3.96 3.31 -2.84
N ILE A 24 -4.74 4.39 -3.00
CA ILE A 24 -6.12 4.46 -2.47
C ILE A 24 -7.01 3.35 -3.07
N HIS A 25 -6.96 3.15 -4.40
CA HIS A 25 -7.75 2.12 -5.07
C HIS A 25 -7.31 0.71 -4.66
N THR A 26 -5.99 0.48 -4.55
CA THR A 26 -5.42 -0.79 -4.10
C THR A 26 -5.91 -1.18 -2.70
N ILE A 27 -5.85 -0.27 -1.73
CA ILE A 27 -6.30 -0.58 -0.36
C ILE A 27 -7.83 -0.78 -0.31
N ARG A 28 -8.60 -0.03 -1.10
CA ARG A 28 -10.05 -0.26 -1.23
C ARG A 28 -10.35 -1.66 -1.75
N ALA A 29 -9.64 -2.11 -2.78
CA ALA A 29 -9.78 -3.46 -3.31
C ALA A 29 -9.47 -4.50 -2.23
N PHE A 30 -8.38 -4.34 -1.46
CA PHE A 30 -8.06 -5.25 -0.36
C PHE A 30 -9.19 -5.37 0.66
N TYR A 31 -9.81 -4.23 1.04
CA TYR A 31 -10.91 -4.22 1.99
C TYR A 31 -12.19 -4.84 1.43
N GLN A 32 -12.45 -4.67 0.13
CA GLN A 32 -13.60 -5.29 -0.56
C GLN A 32 -13.43 -6.81 -0.71
N GLU A 33 -12.20 -7.28 -0.92
CA GLU A 33 -11.88 -8.71 -1.04
C GLU A 33 -11.91 -9.43 0.32
N ASP A 34 -11.28 -8.85 1.35
CA ASP A 34 -11.20 -9.42 2.69
C ASP A 34 -11.09 -8.31 3.74
N ALA A 35 -12.25 -7.81 4.16
CA ALA A 35 -12.36 -6.75 5.16
C ALA A 35 -11.69 -7.11 6.50
N THR A 36 -11.69 -8.39 6.88
CA THR A 36 -11.13 -8.82 8.17
C THR A 36 -9.61 -8.69 8.15
N ALA A 37 -8.94 -9.23 7.14
CA ALA A 37 -7.49 -9.10 7.02
C ALA A 37 -7.08 -7.66 6.74
N ALA A 38 -7.77 -6.98 5.82
CA ALA A 38 -7.44 -5.61 5.45
C ALA A 38 -7.65 -4.61 6.61
N SER A 39 -8.52 -4.90 7.58
CA SER A 39 -8.71 -4.05 8.77
C SER A 39 -7.40 -3.75 9.52
N GLN A 40 -6.41 -4.65 9.45
CA GLN A 40 -5.10 -4.51 10.09
C GLN A 40 -4.24 -3.38 9.51
N ILE A 41 -4.58 -2.90 8.31
CA ILE A 41 -3.92 -1.75 7.67
C ILE A 41 -4.38 -0.43 8.33
N PHE A 42 -5.59 -0.40 8.89
CA PHE A 42 -6.23 0.82 9.35
C PHE A 42 -6.03 1.02 10.85
N SER A 43 -5.71 2.25 11.23
CA SER A 43 -5.62 2.66 12.63
C SER A 43 -6.96 2.66 13.38
N SER A 44 -8.08 2.77 12.66
CA SER A 44 -9.43 2.88 13.24
C SER A 44 -10.51 2.70 12.17
N GLU A 45 -11.74 2.39 12.59
CA GLU A 45 -12.92 2.33 11.70
C GLU A 45 -13.17 3.68 10.98
N ARG A 46 -12.87 4.80 11.64
CA ARG A 46 -12.95 6.13 11.02
C ARG A 46 -12.01 6.25 9.82
N ALA A 47 -10.80 5.70 9.92
CA ALA A 47 -9.83 5.72 8.83
C ALA A 47 -10.33 4.88 7.63
N ILE A 48 -11.02 3.77 7.89
CA ILE A 48 -11.68 2.96 6.86
C ILE A 48 -12.72 3.81 6.11
N GLY A 49 -13.67 4.41 6.84
CA GLY A 49 -14.72 5.24 6.24
C GLY A 49 -14.15 6.38 5.39
N GLN A 50 -13.16 7.11 5.94
CA GLN A 50 -12.50 8.21 5.21
C GLN A 50 -11.83 7.72 3.92
N LEU A 51 -11.10 6.60 3.96
CA LEU A 51 -10.48 6.04 2.76
C LEU A 51 -11.53 5.59 1.74
N MET A 52 -12.63 4.97 2.18
CA MET A 52 -13.75 4.58 1.30
C MET A 52 -14.40 5.78 0.62
N ASP A 53 -14.42 6.95 1.28
CA ASP A 53 -14.90 8.22 0.71
C ASP A 53 -13.83 8.92 -0.16
N GLY A 54 -12.56 8.52 -0.06
CA GLY A 54 -11.45 9.00 -0.91
C GLY A 54 -10.56 10.00 -0.22
N HIS A 55 -10.69 10.08 1.10
CA HIS A 55 -9.90 10.93 1.97
C HIS A 55 -8.79 10.12 2.62
N ILE A 56 -7.58 10.67 2.63
CA ILE A 56 -6.40 10.06 3.22
C ILE A 56 -5.58 11.13 3.92
N ASP A 57 -5.08 10.81 5.11
CA ASP A 57 -4.06 11.61 5.79
C ASP A 57 -2.70 11.23 5.19
N GLU A 58 -2.28 11.95 4.13
CA GLU A 58 -1.06 11.64 3.40
C GLU A 58 0.19 11.80 4.27
N ASP A 59 0.15 12.59 5.34
CA ASP A 59 1.30 12.81 6.21
C ASP A 59 1.49 11.63 7.18
N ARG A 60 0.39 11.10 7.73
CA ARG A 60 0.39 10.06 8.76
C ARG A 60 0.11 8.64 8.25
N SER A 61 -0.17 8.50 6.96
CA SER A 61 -0.39 7.20 6.31
C SER A 61 0.82 6.82 5.48
N ALA A 62 1.07 5.51 5.38
CA ALA A 62 2.18 4.95 4.62
C ALA A 62 1.67 4.01 3.52
N PHE A 63 2.25 4.15 2.33
CA PHE A 63 2.22 3.15 1.28
C PHE A 63 3.59 3.18 0.64
N GLU A 64 4.48 2.31 1.12
CA GLU A 64 5.90 2.39 0.81
C GLU A 64 6.39 1.07 0.26
N LEU A 65 7.08 1.11 -0.88
CA LEU A 65 7.76 -0.07 -1.44
C LEU A 65 9.11 -0.21 -0.75
N ILE A 66 9.40 -1.39 -0.21
CA ILE A 66 10.71 -1.72 0.33
C ILE A 66 11.64 -2.07 -0.83
N THR A 67 12.82 -1.44 -0.88
CA THR A 67 13.82 -1.69 -1.92
C THR A 67 14.63 -2.95 -1.62
N ILE A 68 15.34 -3.47 -2.63
CA ILE A 68 16.25 -4.61 -2.46
C ILE A 68 17.33 -4.32 -1.40
N GLU A 69 17.73 -3.05 -1.26
CA GLU A 69 18.71 -2.61 -0.27
C GLU A 69 18.13 -2.47 1.15
N GLY A 70 16.81 -2.60 1.31
CA GLY A 70 16.11 -2.47 2.59
C GLY A 70 15.67 -1.06 2.96
N ASP A 71 15.86 -0.08 2.08
CA ASP A 71 15.27 1.26 2.22
C ASP A 71 13.78 1.25 1.81
N SER A 72 13.08 2.39 1.89
CA SER A 72 11.70 2.51 1.41
C SER A 72 11.49 3.67 0.44
N ILE A 73 10.61 3.46 -0.54
CA ILE A 73 10.15 4.47 -1.49
C ILE A 73 8.68 4.74 -1.21
N ARG A 74 8.37 5.96 -0.77
CA ARG A 74 6.99 6.39 -0.52
C ARG A 74 6.23 6.61 -1.83
N ALA A 75 5.10 5.93 -1.98
CA ALA A 75 4.22 6.11 -3.13
C ALA A 75 3.36 7.38 -2.97
N ASP A 76 3.13 8.07 -4.09
CA ASP A 76 2.09 9.07 -4.21
C ASP A 76 0.71 8.40 -4.19
N TRP A 77 -0.19 8.89 -3.34
CA TRP A 77 -1.49 8.27 -3.08
C TRP A 77 -2.48 8.37 -4.25
N LYS A 78 -2.27 9.33 -5.15
CA LYS A 78 -3.21 9.72 -6.21
C LYS A 78 -2.74 9.32 -7.60
N THR A 79 -1.49 8.90 -7.74
CA THR A 79 -0.88 8.49 -8.99
C THR A 79 -0.82 6.96 -9.06
N PRO A 80 -1.20 6.34 -10.19
CA PRO A 80 -1.02 4.90 -10.39
C PRO A 80 0.43 4.47 -10.13
N LEU A 81 0.65 3.31 -9.50
CA LEU A 81 1.99 2.84 -9.16
C LEU A 81 2.91 2.75 -10.39
N CYS A 82 2.37 2.29 -11.53
CA CYS A 82 3.11 2.18 -12.79
C CYS A 82 3.50 3.54 -13.42
N ASN A 83 2.90 4.63 -12.96
CA ASN A 83 3.20 6.00 -13.40
C ASN A 83 4.13 6.74 -12.43
N GLN A 84 4.62 6.09 -11.38
CA GLN A 84 5.59 6.63 -10.45
C GLN A 84 6.98 6.06 -10.79
N PRO A 85 7.90 6.82 -11.40
CA PRO A 85 9.14 6.28 -11.97
C PRO A 85 9.98 5.47 -10.98
N ALA A 86 10.20 6.00 -9.76
CA ALA A 86 10.99 5.32 -8.74
C ALA A 86 10.38 3.97 -8.31
N ILE A 87 9.06 3.93 -8.10
CA ILE A 87 8.34 2.70 -7.77
C ILE A 87 8.40 1.71 -8.94
N LYS A 88 8.14 2.17 -10.17
CA LYS A 88 8.15 1.34 -11.37
C LYS A 88 9.52 0.71 -11.60
N GLU A 89 10.58 1.50 -11.50
CA GLU A 89 11.95 1.03 -11.67
C GLU A 89 12.32 0.01 -10.59
N GLU A 90 11.98 0.28 -9.34
CA GLU A 90 12.30 -0.64 -8.24
C GLU A 90 11.48 -1.94 -8.33
N LEU A 91 10.19 -1.89 -8.68
CA LEU A 91 9.40 -3.10 -8.93
C LEU A 91 10.02 -3.97 -10.02
N ALA A 92 10.50 -3.36 -11.12
CA ALA A 92 11.17 -4.09 -12.19
C ALA A 92 12.50 -4.71 -11.74
N ARG A 93 13.25 -4.04 -10.85
CA ARG A 93 14.47 -4.60 -10.25
C ARG A 93 14.17 -5.80 -9.35
N ILE A 94 13.20 -5.67 -8.45
CA ILE A 94 12.76 -6.75 -7.55
C ILE A 94 12.32 -7.97 -8.35
N GLU A 95 11.52 -7.76 -9.40
CA GLU A 95 11.07 -8.84 -10.29
C GLU A 95 12.24 -9.49 -11.04
N ALA A 96 13.23 -8.72 -11.49
CA ALA A 96 14.41 -9.24 -12.18
C ALA A 96 15.30 -10.12 -11.29
N GLU A 97 15.35 -9.86 -9.98
CA GLU A 97 16.01 -10.72 -8.98
C GLU A 97 15.15 -11.93 -8.57
N GLY A 98 13.91 -12.02 -9.06
CA GLY A 98 12.98 -13.10 -8.74
C GLY A 98 12.36 -12.98 -7.34
N GLU A 99 12.43 -11.80 -6.72
CA GLU A 99 11.86 -11.53 -5.40
C GLU A 99 10.39 -11.09 -5.49
N THR A 100 9.66 -11.24 -4.38
CA THR A 100 8.29 -10.72 -4.27
C THR A 100 8.34 -9.33 -3.64
N PRO A 101 7.80 -8.29 -4.30
CA PRO A 101 7.79 -6.94 -3.72
C PRO A 101 7.07 -6.89 -2.39
N THR A 102 7.63 -6.13 -1.45
CA THR A 102 7.05 -5.89 -0.13
C THR A 102 6.64 -4.44 0.00
N PHE A 103 5.39 -4.20 0.38
CA PHE A 103 4.87 -2.86 0.68
C PHE A 103 4.55 -2.74 2.16
N VAL A 104 5.05 -1.68 2.80
CA VAL A 104 4.59 -1.28 4.13
C VAL A 104 3.38 -0.38 3.97
N VAL A 105 2.25 -0.77 4.58
CA VAL A 105 0.97 -0.08 4.40
C VAL A 105 0.33 0.22 5.75
N SER A 106 -0.04 1.49 5.95
CA SER A 106 -0.87 1.92 7.06
C SER A 106 -1.75 3.11 6.71
N VAL A 107 -2.96 3.14 7.25
CA VAL A 107 -3.93 4.21 7.00
C VAL A 107 -4.36 4.84 8.32
N SER A 108 -3.97 6.10 8.49
CA SER A 108 -4.33 6.94 9.63
C SER A 108 -5.61 7.71 9.36
N SER A 109 -6.44 7.91 10.39
CA SER A 109 -7.58 8.81 10.27
C SER A 109 -7.12 10.27 10.24
N LEU A 110 -7.78 11.08 9.40
CA LEU A 110 -7.61 12.53 9.40
C LEU A 110 -8.03 13.08 10.76
N VAL A 111 -7.13 13.85 11.38
CA VAL A 111 -7.42 14.60 12.59
C VAL A 111 -8.43 15.70 12.25
N ALA A 112 -9.50 15.80 13.05
CA ALA A 112 -10.50 16.85 12.90
C ALA A 112 -9.94 18.22 13.31
#